data_AF-A0A318NF14-F1
#
_entry.id   AF-A0A318NF14-F1
#
_cell.length_a   1.000
_cell.length_b   1.000
_cell.length_c   1.000
_cell.angle_alpha   90.00
_cell.angle_beta   90.00
_cell.angle_gamma   90.00
#
_symmetry.space_group_name_H-M   'P 1'
#
loop_
_entity.id
_entity.type
_entity.pdbx_description
1 polymer ?
#
loop_
_entity_poly.entity_id
_entity_poly.type
_entity_poly.pdbx_seq_one_letter_code
_entity_poly.pdbx_strand_id
1 'polypeptide(L)'
;MPSTTQAGARRRPAALLATAALLAVGVGGCGPSDTASSATASPSASASVATGVVGIRDPWVKAADKGMTAAFGTLVNDGETDVTITGASTDVSPMELHEMIMKDGKMVMQAKPGGIVIRAKSTQVLEPGGDHLMLMDVKQPVRPGDELTFTLTFADSRTQTFTAVAKPFTGAQESYAPGHGASPTPGMSMSPTA
;
A
#
# COMPACT_ATOMS: atom_id res chain seq x y z
N MET A 1 19.10 -41.42 22.36
CA MET A 1 18.33 -41.44 23.62
C MET A 1 17.29 -40.33 23.54
N PRO A 2 15.98 -40.65 23.50
CA PRO A 2 14.94 -39.63 23.49
C PRO A 2 14.58 -39.22 24.93
N SER A 3 14.63 -37.93 25.22
CA SER A 3 14.11 -37.35 26.47
C SER A 3 12.73 -36.75 26.21
N THR A 4 11.71 -37.54 26.54
CA THR A 4 10.32 -37.11 26.77
C THR A 4 10.22 -36.39 28.12
N THR A 5 9.21 -35.51 28.28
CA THR A 5 8.53 -35.06 29.54
C THR A 5 8.42 -33.53 29.57
N GLN A 6 7.30 -32.85 29.84
CA GLN A 6 5.89 -33.18 30.08
C GLN A 6 5.14 -31.84 30.15
N ALA A 7 3.94 -31.78 29.56
CA ALA A 7 3.01 -30.65 29.64
C ALA A 7 2.38 -30.53 31.04
N GLY A 8 2.38 -29.33 31.61
CA GLY A 8 1.71 -29.01 32.86
C GLY A 8 0.33 -28.39 32.61
N ALA A 9 -0.72 -29.20 32.75
CA ALA A 9 -2.09 -28.73 32.89
C ALA A 9 -2.42 -28.59 34.39
N ARG A 10 -2.99 -27.46 34.82
CA ARG A 10 -3.74 -27.38 36.08
C ARG A 10 -5.04 -26.61 35.87
N ARG A 11 -6.12 -27.24 36.34
CA ARG A 11 -7.53 -26.88 36.20
C ARG A 11 -8.02 -26.13 37.45
N ARG A 12 -8.87 -25.10 37.24
CA ARG A 12 -10.15 -24.76 37.94
C ARG A 12 -10.14 -24.48 39.47
N PRO A 13 -11.08 -23.70 40.08
CA PRO A 13 -12.52 -23.66 39.79
C PRO A 13 -13.27 -22.30 39.89
N ALA A 14 -14.56 -22.37 39.54
CA ALA A 14 -15.58 -21.34 39.59
C ALA A 14 -16.23 -21.16 40.98
N ALA A 15 -16.75 -19.96 41.26
CA ALA A 15 -17.75 -19.57 42.28
C ALA A 15 -17.71 -18.02 42.35
N LEU A 16 -18.75 -17.21 42.60
CA LEU A 16 -20.08 -17.36 43.18
C LEU A 16 -20.91 -16.08 42.84
N LEU A 17 -22.23 -16.22 42.87
CA LEU A 17 -23.25 -15.18 42.67
C LEU A 17 -23.23 -14.05 43.72
N ALA A 18 -23.66 -12.85 43.32
CA ALA A 18 -24.34 -11.91 44.23
C ALA A 18 -25.25 -10.96 43.44
N THR A 19 -26.56 -11.18 43.57
CA THR A 19 -27.66 -10.30 43.18
C THR A 19 -27.89 -9.22 44.24
N ALA A 20 -28.12 -7.97 43.85
CA ALA A 20 -28.78 -6.99 44.70
C ALA A 20 -29.61 -6.02 43.83
N ALA A 21 -30.92 -6.25 43.82
CA ALA A 21 -31.92 -5.33 43.32
C ALA A 21 -32.37 -4.43 44.48
N LEU A 22 -32.46 -3.12 44.24
CA LEU A 22 -33.12 -2.17 45.13
C LEU A 22 -34.01 -1.27 44.29
N LEU A 23 -35.32 -1.50 44.41
CA LEU A 23 -36.39 -0.65 43.91
C LEU A 23 -36.53 0.59 44.82
N ALA A 24 -36.65 1.77 44.21
CA ALA A 24 -37.24 2.93 44.85
C ALA A 24 -38.33 3.50 43.93
N VAL A 25 -39.58 3.35 44.37
CA VAL A 25 -40.78 3.96 43.80
C VAL A 25 -40.96 5.33 44.42
N GLY A 26 -41.06 6.38 43.58
CA GLY A 26 -41.47 7.73 43.99
C GLY A 26 -42.60 8.22 43.08
N VAL A 27 -43.74 8.57 43.67
CA VAL A 27 -44.93 9.12 43.00
C VAL A 27 -45.01 10.62 43.27
N GLY A 28 -45.42 11.41 42.26
CA GLY A 28 -46.10 12.70 42.46
C GLY A 28 -45.60 13.88 41.62
N GLY A 29 -46.45 14.38 40.71
CA GLY A 29 -46.42 15.79 40.25
C GLY A 29 -46.73 16.02 38.77
N CYS A 30 -47.97 16.40 38.43
CA CYS A 30 -48.37 16.94 37.12
C CYS A 30 -48.15 18.46 37.05
N GLY A 31 -47.63 18.95 35.91
CA GLY A 31 -47.69 20.35 35.49
C GLY A 31 -47.07 20.52 34.09
N PRO A 32 -47.79 20.99 33.06
CA PRO A 32 -47.26 21.13 31.71
C PRO A 32 -46.76 22.55 31.46
N SER A 33 -45.61 22.69 30.80
CA SER A 33 -45.27 23.80 29.88
C SER A 33 -43.89 23.53 29.25
N ASP A 34 -43.88 23.51 27.92
CA ASP A 34 -42.75 23.47 27.00
C ASP A 34 -41.49 24.23 27.44
N THR A 35 -40.31 23.61 27.30
CA THR A 35 -39.25 24.09 26.38
C THR A 35 -38.23 22.97 26.20
N ALA A 36 -38.00 22.59 24.95
CA ALA A 36 -37.04 21.61 24.51
C ALA A 36 -35.62 21.85 25.07
N SER A 37 -35.02 20.79 25.61
CA SER A 37 -33.57 20.63 25.58
C SER A 37 -33.27 19.16 25.38
N SER A 38 -33.40 18.75 24.12
CA SER A 38 -32.85 17.50 23.63
C SER A 38 -31.37 17.51 23.93
N ALA A 39 -30.94 16.74 24.92
CA ALA A 39 -29.54 16.36 25.06
C ALA A 39 -29.21 15.46 23.87
N THR A 40 -28.84 16.09 22.76
CA THR A 40 -28.18 15.42 21.64
C THR A 40 -26.87 14.88 22.19
N ALA A 41 -26.85 13.59 22.53
CA ALA A 41 -25.61 12.85 22.63
C ALA A 41 -24.93 12.96 21.27
N SER A 42 -23.90 13.80 21.18
CA SER A 42 -22.99 13.82 20.03
C SER A 42 -22.44 12.41 19.87
N PRO A 43 -22.65 11.74 18.72
CA PRO A 43 -21.82 10.60 18.40
C PRO A 43 -20.41 11.16 18.22
N SER A 44 -19.53 10.85 19.17
CA SER A 44 -18.09 10.97 18.95
C SER A 44 -17.79 10.02 17.81
N ALA A 45 -17.69 10.54 16.60
CA ALA A 45 -17.17 9.82 15.46
C ALA A 45 -15.73 9.46 15.82
N SER A 46 -15.54 8.27 16.39
CA SER A 46 -14.26 7.58 16.26
C SER A 46 -14.02 7.50 14.77
N ALA A 47 -13.15 8.39 14.28
CA ALA A 47 -12.59 8.27 12.96
C ALA A 47 -11.80 6.96 12.97
N SER A 48 -12.48 5.87 12.61
CA SER A 48 -11.86 4.65 12.18
C SER A 48 -11.04 5.05 10.98
N VAL A 49 -9.76 5.35 11.20
CA VAL A 49 -8.77 5.34 10.12
C VAL A 49 -8.97 3.96 9.51
N ALA A 50 -9.50 3.92 8.28
CA ALA A 50 -9.69 2.65 7.60
C ALA A 50 -8.33 1.96 7.62
N THR A 51 -8.21 0.88 8.40
CA THR A 51 -6.99 0.09 8.45
C THR A 51 -6.86 -0.49 7.06
N GLY A 52 -6.05 0.18 6.24
CA GLY A 52 -5.74 -0.29 4.90
C GLY A 52 -5.18 -1.71 4.95
N VAL A 53 -5.24 -2.41 3.82
CA VAL A 53 -4.70 -3.76 3.67
C VAL A 53 -3.23 -3.82 4.13
N VAL A 54 -2.45 -2.78 3.83
CA VAL A 54 -1.08 -2.59 4.33
C VAL A 54 -0.89 -1.14 4.79
N GLY A 55 0.02 -0.91 5.74
CA GLY A 55 0.53 0.42 6.04
C GLY A 55 1.44 0.91 4.91
N ILE A 56 1.38 2.20 4.59
CA ILE A 56 2.33 2.85 3.68
C ILE A 56 3.07 3.93 4.46
N ARG A 57 4.40 3.86 4.47
CA ARG A 57 5.30 4.80 5.15
C ARG A 57 6.13 5.56 4.14
N ASP A 58 6.26 6.85 4.39
CA ASP A 58 7.02 7.81 3.59
C ASP A 58 6.83 7.67 2.07
N PRO A 59 5.59 7.57 1.55
CA PRO A 59 5.35 7.46 0.12
C PRO A 59 5.82 8.71 -0.62
N TRP A 60 6.52 8.54 -1.72
CA TRP A 60 6.94 9.64 -2.59
C TRP A 60 7.03 9.21 -4.05
N VAL A 61 6.92 10.17 -4.95
CA VAL A 61 7.09 9.94 -6.39
C VAL A 61 8.24 10.80 -6.90
N LYS A 62 9.04 10.27 -7.82
CA LYS A 62 10.10 11.05 -8.45
C LYS A 62 9.47 12.09 -9.38
N ALA A 63 9.83 13.36 -9.18
CA ALA A 63 9.42 14.44 -10.07
C ALA A 63 9.92 14.20 -11.51
N ALA A 64 9.11 14.54 -12.50
CA ALA A 64 9.40 14.34 -13.90
C ALA A 64 8.60 15.31 -14.77
N ASP A 65 9.24 15.91 -15.77
CA ASP A 65 8.55 16.82 -16.70
C ASP A 65 7.64 16.06 -17.68
N LYS A 66 8.10 14.88 -18.15
CA LYS A 66 7.38 13.99 -19.07
C LYS A 66 7.99 12.59 -19.11
N GLY A 67 7.24 11.63 -19.63
CA GLY A 67 7.71 10.27 -19.91
C GLY A 67 7.66 9.39 -18.66
N MET A 68 8.75 8.70 -18.36
CA MET A 68 8.78 7.67 -17.32
C MET A 68 9.21 8.21 -15.96
N THR A 69 8.51 7.80 -14.90
CA THR A 69 8.92 8.04 -13.51
C THR A 69 8.48 6.90 -12.60
N ALA A 70 8.83 6.94 -11.32
CA ALA A 70 8.51 5.88 -10.37
C ALA A 70 8.07 6.45 -9.02
N ALA A 71 7.20 5.70 -8.33
CA ALA A 71 6.80 5.93 -6.96
C ALA A 71 7.38 4.87 -6.03
N PHE A 72 7.70 5.31 -4.82
CA PHE A 72 8.52 4.64 -3.83
C PHE A 72 7.90 4.84 -2.43
N GLY A 73 8.38 4.07 -1.46
CA GLY A 73 7.88 4.10 -0.09
C GLY A 73 8.13 2.77 0.60
N THR A 74 7.61 2.64 1.81
CA THR A 74 7.74 1.41 2.59
C THR A 74 6.37 0.83 2.90
N LEU A 75 6.13 -0.41 2.47
CA LEU A 75 4.89 -1.14 2.66
C LEU A 75 5.01 -2.03 3.90
N VAL A 76 4.08 -1.89 4.85
CA VAL A 76 4.11 -2.57 6.14
C VAL A 76 2.89 -3.49 6.25
N ASN A 77 3.12 -4.80 6.34
CA ASN A 77 2.05 -5.77 6.59
C ASN A 77 2.08 -6.19 8.07
N ASP A 78 1.26 -5.52 8.87
CA ASP A 78 1.03 -5.87 10.28
C ASP A 78 0.04 -7.05 10.45
N GLY A 79 -0.48 -7.61 9.35
CA GLY A 79 -1.40 -8.74 9.35
C GLY A 79 -0.74 -10.09 9.65
N GLU A 80 -1.58 -11.10 9.82
CA GLU A 80 -1.17 -12.50 10.08
C GLU A 80 -0.98 -13.33 8.79
N THR A 81 -1.32 -12.77 7.63
CA THR A 81 -1.25 -13.44 6.32
C THR A 81 -0.46 -12.61 5.33
N ASP A 82 0.20 -13.29 4.40
CA ASP A 82 0.88 -12.64 3.29
C ASP A 82 -0.10 -11.85 2.42
N VAL A 83 0.35 -10.70 1.93
CA VAL A 83 -0.41 -9.82 1.04
C VAL A 83 0.39 -9.66 -0.25
N THR A 84 -0.28 -9.79 -1.40
CA THR A 84 0.36 -9.59 -2.71
C THR A 84 -0.29 -8.42 -3.42
N ILE A 85 0.50 -7.42 -3.78
CA ILE A 85 0.10 -6.35 -4.69
C ILE A 85 0.24 -6.87 -6.11
N THR A 86 -0.82 -6.81 -6.90
CA THR A 86 -0.88 -7.29 -8.29
C THR A 86 -0.98 -6.16 -9.30
N GLY A 87 -1.28 -4.94 -8.85
CA GLY A 87 -1.29 -3.76 -9.71
C GLY A 87 -1.30 -2.45 -8.92
N ALA A 88 -1.08 -1.37 -9.65
CA ALA A 88 -1.24 0.00 -9.16
C ALA A 88 -1.88 0.86 -10.27
N SER A 89 -2.53 1.94 -9.90
CA SER A 89 -3.07 2.93 -10.84
C SER A 89 -3.03 4.34 -10.27
N THR A 90 -2.99 5.32 -11.17
CA THR A 90 -3.10 6.75 -10.88
C THR A 90 -3.72 7.46 -12.09
N ASP A 91 -4.27 8.65 -11.91
CA ASP A 91 -4.91 9.42 -12.99
C ASP A 91 -3.89 10.03 -13.97
N VAL A 92 -2.62 10.11 -13.55
CA VAL A 92 -1.56 10.83 -14.29
C VAL A 92 -0.94 10.00 -15.42
N SER A 93 -0.88 8.68 -15.27
CA SER A 93 -0.18 7.78 -16.20
C SER A 93 -0.62 6.33 -16.00
N PRO A 94 -0.58 5.48 -17.05
CA PRO A 94 -0.59 4.04 -16.86
C PRO A 94 0.60 3.60 -15.99
N MET A 95 0.39 2.54 -15.20
CA MET A 95 1.32 2.06 -14.19
C MET A 95 1.61 0.57 -14.31
N GLU A 96 2.80 0.16 -13.88
CA GLU A 96 3.22 -1.23 -13.74
C GLU A 96 4.02 -1.44 -12.45
N LEU A 97 4.11 -2.69 -11.99
CA LEU A 97 5.00 -3.09 -10.89
C LEU A 97 6.32 -3.52 -11.50
N HIS A 98 7.44 -2.95 -11.05
CA HIS A 98 8.76 -3.22 -11.61
C HIS A 98 9.73 -3.66 -10.51
N GLU A 99 10.72 -4.44 -10.91
CA GLU A 99 11.86 -4.84 -10.08
C GLU A 99 13.17 -4.65 -10.83
N MET A 100 14.26 -4.65 -10.07
CA MET A 100 15.60 -4.55 -10.60
C MET A 100 16.31 -5.88 -10.43
N ILE A 101 16.75 -6.46 -11.56
CA ILE A 101 17.45 -7.75 -11.57
C ILE A 101 18.84 -7.61 -12.18
N MET A 102 19.78 -8.42 -11.70
CA MET A 102 21.07 -8.59 -12.35
C MET A 102 20.91 -9.51 -13.56
N LYS A 103 21.13 -8.97 -14.76
CA LYS A 103 21.14 -9.73 -16.01
C LYS A 103 22.42 -9.42 -16.76
N ASP A 104 23.21 -10.46 -17.07
CA ASP A 104 24.47 -10.33 -17.80
C ASP A 104 25.46 -9.32 -17.18
N GLY A 105 25.53 -9.27 -15.85
CA GLY A 105 26.40 -8.36 -15.10
C GLY A 105 25.92 -6.90 -15.06
N LYS A 106 24.69 -6.62 -15.52
CA LYS A 106 24.08 -5.29 -15.49
C LYS A 106 22.78 -5.32 -14.68
N MET A 107 22.52 -4.24 -13.95
CA MET A 107 21.22 -4.00 -13.33
C MET A 107 20.23 -3.58 -14.40
N VAL A 108 19.14 -4.34 -14.55
CA VAL A 108 18.08 -4.09 -15.53
C VAL A 108 16.75 -3.99 -14.81
N MET A 109 15.99 -2.96 -15.16
CA MET A 109 14.61 -2.76 -14.72
C MET A 109 13.66 -3.61 -15.56
N GLN A 110 12.78 -4.38 -14.92
CA GLN A 110 11.81 -5.24 -15.59
C GLN A 110 10.45 -5.24 -14.89
N ALA A 111 9.38 -5.36 -15.67
CA ALA A 111 8.03 -5.59 -15.15
C ALA A 111 7.91 -6.90 -14.37
N LYS A 112 7.20 -6.85 -13.23
CA LYS A 112 6.98 -7.94 -12.28
C LYS A 112 5.51 -8.36 -12.25
N PRO A 113 5.03 -9.12 -13.25
CA PRO A 113 3.62 -9.53 -13.35
C PRO A 113 3.19 -10.46 -12.21
N GLY A 114 4.13 -11.13 -11.54
CA GLY A 114 3.87 -11.93 -10.34
C GLY A 114 3.48 -11.10 -9.11
N GLY A 115 3.61 -9.78 -9.19
CA GLY A 115 3.29 -8.88 -8.10
C GLY A 115 4.39 -8.76 -7.05
N ILE A 116 4.11 -7.94 -6.03
CA ILE A 116 5.00 -7.69 -4.90
C ILE A 116 4.38 -8.36 -3.67
N VAL A 117 5.05 -9.38 -3.14
CA VAL A 117 4.61 -10.13 -1.95
C VAL A 117 5.17 -9.48 -0.70
N ILE A 118 4.28 -9.12 0.23
CA ILE A 118 4.61 -8.56 1.53
C ILE A 118 4.21 -9.61 2.57
N ARG A 119 5.20 -10.29 3.13
CA ARG A 119 4.98 -11.35 4.10
C ARG A 119 4.24 -10.85 5.35
N ALA A 120 3.51 -11.74 6.01
CA ALA A 120 2.91 -11.44 7.31
C ALA A 120 3.97 -10.88 8.28
N LYS A 121 3.56 -9.91 9.11
CA LYS A 121 4.42 -9.24 10.11
C LYS A 121 5.74 -8.71 9.55
N SER A 122 5.75 -8.32 8.28
CA SER A 122 6.97 -7.94 7.57
C SER A 122 6.79 -6.62 6.82
N THR A 123 7.90 -6.11 6.32
CA THR A 123 7.95 -4.86 5.56
C THR A 123 8.60 -5.11 4.21
N GLN A 124 8.09 -4.46 3.18
CA GLN A 124 8.66 -4.45 1.83
C GLN A 124 9.02 -3.01 1.46
N VAL A 125 10.28 -2.77 1.10
CA VAL A 125 10.76 -1.46 0.68
C VAL A 125 10.57 -1.34 -0.84
N LEU A 126 10.02 -0.20 -1.26
CA LEU A 126 9.99 0.23 -2.64
C LEU A 126 11.00 1.36 -2.81
N GLU A 127 12.08 1.12 -3.54
CA GLU A 127 13.21 2.04 -3.65
C GLU A 127 13.89 1.99 -5.03
N PRO A 128 14.61 3.06 -5.42
CA PRO A 128 15.45 3.04 -6.61
C PRO A 128 16.47 1.89 -6.52
N GLY A 129 16.68 1.13 -7.60
CA GLY A 129 17.50 -0.07 -7.58
C GLY A 129 16.84 -1.32 -7.01
N GLY A 130 15.58 -1.25 -6.56
CA GLY A 130 14.78 -2.37 -6.05
C GLY A 130 13.39 -2.46 -6.67
N ASP A 131 12.41 -2.99 -5.92
CA ASP A 131 11.00 -2.98 -6.31
C ASP A 131 10.46 -1.54 -6.33
N HIS A 132 9.62 -1.19 -7.31
CA HIS A 132 9.00 0.14 -7.38
C HIS A 132 7.73 0.15 -8.25
N LEU A 133 6.93 1.21 -8.09
CA LEU A 133 5.72 1.43 -8.89
C LEU A 133 6.08 2.33 -10.07
N MET A 134 6.12 1.78 -11.28
CA MET A 134 6.55 2.47 -12.47
C MET A 134 5.39 3.19 -13.15
N LEU A 135 5.53 4.48 -13.42
CA LEU A 135 4.63 5.29 -14.25
C LEU A 135 5.23 5.39 -15.66
N MET A 136 4.51 4.89 -16.65
CA MET A 136 5.06 4.66 -18.00
C MET A 136 5.04 5.87 -18.93
N ASP A 137 4.00 6.70 -18.87
CA ASP A 137 3.77 7.80 -19.81
C ASP A 137 3.10 8.98 -19.11
N VAL A 138 3.89 9.66 -18.28
CA VAL A 138 3.53 10.92 -17.64
C VAL A 138 3.46 12.01 -18.71
N LYS A 139 2.24 12.46 -19.02
CA LYS A 139 1.97 13.50 -20.03
C LYS A 139 2.01 14.92 -19.47
N GLN A 140 1.68 15.06 -18.20
CA GLN A 140 1.68 16.35 -17.49
C GLN A 140 2.84 16.36 -16.49
N PRO A 141 3.59 17.47 -16.37
CA PRO A 141 4.70 17.54 -15.42
C PRO A 141 4.27 17.23 -13.99
N VAL A 142 4.97 16.30 -13.35
CA VAL A 142 4.90 16.03 -11.91
C VAL A 142 5.98 16.85 -11.24
N ARG A 143 5.59 17.98 -10.63
CA ARG A 143 6.49 18.96 -10.04
C ARG A 143 6.80 18.61 -8.59
N PRO A 144 7.98 18.99 -8.07
CA PRO A 144 8.27 18.87 -6.65
C PRO A 144 7.18 19.52 -5.79
N GLY A 145 6.69 18.78 -4.79
CA GLY A 145 5.60 19.20 -3.91
C GLY A 145 4.20 18.81 -4.38
N ASP A 146 4.02 18.35 -5.62
CA ASP A 146 2.73 17.85 -6.08
C ASP A 146 2.33 16.58 -5.29
N GLU A 147 1.04 16.45 -5.01
CA GLU A 147 0.47 15.26 -4.37
C GLU A 147 -0.24 14.41 -5.42
N LEU A 148 0.20 13.17 -5.57
CA LEU A 148 -0.42 12.19 -6.47
C LEU A 148 -1.15 11.13 -5.65
N THR A 149 -2.38 10.83 -6.03
CA THR A 149 -3.15 9.72 -5.48
C THR A 149 -2.87 8.45 -6.29
N PHE A 150 -2.61 7.38 -5.57
CA PHE A 150 -2.37 6.05 -6.11
C PHE A 150 -3.41 5.08 -5.55
N THR A 151 -3.78 4.09 -6.34
CA THR A 151 -4.61 2.96 -5.90
C THR A 151 -3.80 1.68 -6.09
N LEU A 152 -3.59 0.92 -5.03
CA LEU A 152 -3.04 -0.42 -5.07
C LEU A 152 -4.17 -1.43 -5.27
N THR A 153 -3.91 -2.45 -6.09
CA THR A 153 -4.78 -3.61 -6.27
C THR A 153 -4.08 -4.84 -5.68
N PHE A 154 -4.80 -5.59 -4.86
CA PHE A 154 -4.28 -6.80 -4.21
C PHE A 154 -4.81 -8.08 -4.89
N ALA A 155 -4.10 -9.19 -4.68
CA ALA A 155 -4.46 -10.48 -5.24
C ALA A 155 -5.86 -11.00 -4.81
N ASP A 156 -6.36 -10.53 -3.66
CA ASP A 156 -7.70 -10.84 -3.16
C ASP A 156 -8.79 -9.87 -3.66
N SER A 157 -8.49 -9.09 -4.71
CA SER A 157 -9.37 -8.10 -5.33
C SER A 157 -9.71 -6.88 -4.47
N ARG A 158 -9.11 -6.75 -3.28
CA ARG A 158 -9.19 -5.49 -2.52
C ARG A 158 -8.39 -4.41 -3.22
N THR A 159 -8.76 -3.16 -2.93
CA THR A 159 -7.99 -1.98 -3.33
C THR A 159 -7.71 -1.09 -2.14
N GLN A 160 -6.63 -0.32 -2.20
CA GLN A 160 -6.29 0.67 -1.19
C GLN A 160 -5.68 1.90 -1.84
N THR A 161 -6.17 3.07 -1.46
CA THR A 161 -5.62 4.33 -1.91
C THR A 161 -4.53 4.85 -0.97
N PHE A 162 -3.55 5.54 -1.53
CA PHE A 162 -2.57 6.31 -0.76
C PHE A 162 -2.11 7.53 -1.56
N THR A 163 -1.63 8.56 -0.86
CA THR A 163 -1.09 9.78 -1.47
C THR A 163 0.42 9.79 -1.33
N ALA A 164 1.13 10.19 -2.38
CA ALA A 164 2.58 10.35 -2.39
C ALA A 164 2.96 11.77 -2.84
N VAL A 165 3.95 12.36 -2.17
CA VAL A 165 4.47 13.68 -2.52
C VAL A 165 5.59 13.55 -3.54
N ALA A 166 5.56 14.37 -4.58
CA ALA A 166 6.60 14.44 -5.60
C ALA A 166 7.88 15.09 -5.05
N LYS A 167 9.02 14.42 -5.25
CA LYS A 167 10.33 14.88 -4.78
C LYS A 167 11.34 14.95 -5.93
N PRO A 168 12.27 15.92 -5.93
CA PRO A 168 13.37 15.92 -6.86
C PRO A 168 14.28 14.73 -6.54
N PHE A 169 14.73 14.01 -7.58
CA PHE A 169 15.65 12.90 -7.41
C PHE A 169 16.59 12.80 -8.61
N THR A 170 17.89 12.78 -8.32
CA THR A 170 18.97 12.78 -9.32
C THR A 170 19.72 11.46 -9.39
N GLY A 171 19.26 10.41 -8.70
CA GLY A 171 20.10 9.29 -8.30
C GLY A 171 19.64 7.89 -8.73
N ALA A 172 19.44 7.60 -10.01
CA ALA A 172 19.43 6.22 -10.49
C ALA A 172 19.77 6.20 -11.99
N GLN A 173 20.99 5.82 -12.35
CA GLN A 173 21.41 5.64 -13.75
C GLN A 173 20.88 4.29 -14.27
N GLU A 174 19.56 4.12 -14.28
CA GLU A 174 18.91 2.86 -14.63
C GLU A 174 18.72 2.77 -16.14
N SER A 175 19.30 1.72 -16.74
CA SER A 175 19.15 1.43 -18.16
C SER A 175 17.94 0.54 -18.36
N TYR A 176 16.89 1.09 -18.98
CA TYR A 176 15.71 0.33 -19.38
C TYR A 176 16.01 -0.45 -20.67
N ALA A 177 15.76 -1.76 -20.68
CA ALA A 177 15.81 -2.58 -21.87
C ALA A 177 14.36 -2.91 -22.28
N PRO A 178 13.77 -2.21 -23.27
CA PRO A 178 12.46 -2.60 -23.77
C PRO A 178 12.58 -4.01 -24.34
N GLY A 179 11.71 -4.94 -23.93
CA GLY A 179 11.63 -6.27 -24.53
C GLY A 179 11.30 -6.14 -26.03
N HIS A 180 12.30 -6.29 -26.89
CA HIS A 180 12.12 -6.21 -28.34
C HIS A 180 11.68 -7.56 -28.90
N GLY A 181 10.38 -7.65 -29.22
CA GLY A 181 9.84 -8.51 -30.28
C GLY A 181 9.81 -7.79 -31.63
N ALA A 182 10.83 -6.99 -31.96
CA ALA A 182 10.98 -6.37 -33.26
C ALA A 182 12.42 -6.58 -33.75
N SER A 183 12.56 -7.48 -34.71
CA SER A 183 13.81 -7.77 -35.41
C SER A 183 14.39 -6.48 -36.02
N PRO A 184 15.67 -6.17 -35.86
CA PRO A 184 16.31 -5.11 -36.62
C PRO A 184 16.43 -5.55 -38.08
N THR A 185 15.89 -4.76 -39.00
CA THR A 185 16.20 -4.86 -40.43
C THR A 185 17.68 -4.54 -40.64
N PRO A 186 18.46 -5.37 -41.38
CA PRO A 186 19.84 -5.04 -41.69
C PRO A 186 19.84 -3.90 -42.72
N GLY A 187 20.35 -2.74 -42.31
CA GLY A 187 20.79 -1.72 -43.25
C GLY A 187 21.99 -2.23 -44.03
N MET A 188 21.82 -2.49 -45.32
CA MET A 188 22.93 -2.75 -46.26
C MET A 188 23.16 -1.51 -47.12
N SER A 189 24.23 -0.82 -46.74
CA SER A 189 25.10 0.09 -47.47
C SER A 189 24.87 0.22 -48.98
N MET A 190 24.49 1.42 -49.41
CA MET A 190 24.71 1.86 -50.79
C MET A 190 26.16 2.29 -50.96
N SER A 191 26.88 1.64 -51.88
CA SER A 191 28.17 2.11 -52.40
C SER A 191 27.92 2.90 -53.68
N PRO A 192 28.47 4.12 -53.86
CA PRO A 192 28.51 4.76 -55.17
C PRO A 192 29.77 4.31 -55.93
N THR A 193 29.59 3.79 -57.13
CA THR A 193 30.68 3.64 -58.12
C THR A 193 30.65 4.87 -59.03
N ALA A 194 31.82 5.47 -59.19
CA ALA A 194 32.12 6.53 -60.16
C ALA A 194 32.30 5.96 -61.58
#